data_AF-A0A7V5XET0-F1
#
_entry.id   AF-A0A7V5XET0-F1
#
_cell.length_a   1.000
_cell.length_b   1.000
_cell.length_c   1.000
_cell.angle_alpha   90.00
_cell.angle_beta   90.00
_cell.angle_gamma   90.00
#
_symmetry.space_group_name_H-M   'P 1'
#
loop_
_entity.id
_entity.type
_entity.pdbx_description
1 polymer ?
#
loop_
_entity_poly.entity_id
_entity_poly.type
_entity_poly.pdbx_seq_one_letter_code
_entity_poly.pdbx_strand_id
1 'polypeptide(L)'
;RSVALNGGELVYALANTSPGWSQEQATGTVPVVYDWTHVALVYGLIDGAMESKLYVNGMLESRVAGTGSIGDATPADDGFSVGAGPSAATPFDGLIDSLRLWSRPLSQLEIIAGLNVDPSAAAAGLQASWRFDEVDGDTLVDDGPSGIDLALNAAGAGASPERVVSGRIVSGGSLYMDGSPDHAAVLVPELQDGLIMTNALTLEAWVHPRGPGSNPTFGGMILSKEGEYSLGRMPDGRVNFAIANSSPGWTTVMTDDVIPENQWTHVALTYDAGAGEINVYLDGVLVDTRAGSGSIGDAHAADAQLRIGGRYRDEIGTNQKFDGLIDEVRVWSLARSAADIAASYDAVIDPAVAGLEAYWRFDEGPTALFFDSSPAARHGLLGSGRPWESPARADATLLGAYSSSLLQPVCSGGVCALDTDGDNVSDYTDNCSASANSGQQDSDFDGYGNLCDSDFDGSGFVNFADLVYFKSKFGTTDAAADLDSSGFVGFPDLVLFRAQFGAPPGPSAQKP
;
A
#
# COMPACT_ATOMS: atom_id res chain seq x y z
N ARG A 1 26.97 -3.56 12.99
CA ARG A 1 25.57 -3.22 12.64
C ARG A 1 24.85 -4.48 12.21
N SER A 2 23.58 -4.63 12.54
CA SER A 2 22.81 -5.85 12.28
C SER A 2 21.32 -5.58 12.22
N VAL A 3 20.61 -6.39 11.44
CA VAL A 3 19.15 -6.53 11.44
C VAL A 3 18.87 -8.02 11.60
N ALA A 4 17.95 -8.39 12.49
CA ALA A 4 17.65 -9.78 12.82
C ALA A 4 16.19 -9.95 13.28
N LEU A 5 15.79 -11.20 13.52
CA LEU A 5 14.55 -11.54 14.23
C LEU A 5 14.89 -12.04 15.64
N ASN A 6 14.24 -11.49 16.66
CA ASN A 6 14.33 -11.95 18.04
C ASN A 6 12.92 -12.22 18.57
N GLY A 7 12.60 -13.48 18.87
CA GLY A 7 11.24 -13.87 19.25
C GLY A 7 10.19 -13.68 18.14
N GLY A 8 10.62 -13.56 16.87
CA GLY A 8 9.77 -13.24 15.72
C GLY A 8 9.68 -11.75 15.40
N GLU A 9 10.13 -10.88 16.30
CA GLU A 9 10.14 -9.43 16.11
C GLU A 9 11.39 -8.98 15.36
N LEU A 10 11.26 -8.01 14.46
CA LEU A 10 12.38 -7.31 13.86
C LEU A 10 13.15 -6.54 14.93
N VAL A 11 14.45 -6.77 14.96
CA VAL A 11 15.37 -6.04 15.82
C VAL A 11 16.55 -5.53 15.01
N TYR A 12 17.10 -4.39 15.43
CA TYR A 12 18.32 -3.88 14.83
C TYR A 12 19.32 -3.39 15.88
N ALA A 13 20.59 -3.40 15.54
CA ALA A 13 21.65 -2.85 16.39
C ALA A 13 22.66 -2.05 15.56
N LEU A 14 23.07 -0.91 16.12
CA LEU A 14 24.06 -0.02 15.52
C LEU A 14 25.21 0.22 16.52
N ALA A 15 26.43 0.06 16.05
CA ALA A 15 27.60 0.48 16.82
C ALA A 15 27.86 1.96 16.53
N ASN A 16 27.61 2.83 17.51
CA ASN A 16 27.99 4.24 17.46
C ASN A 16 29.05 4.54 18.54
N THR A 17 29.75 5.66 18.41
CA THR A 17 30.90 5.99 19.27
C THR A 17 30.51 6.36 20.72
N SER A 18 29.22 6.48 21.06
CA SER A 18 28.74 6.70 22.43
C SER A 18 27.21 6.61 22.50
N PRO A 19 26.64 5.60 23.20
CA PRO A 19 27.31 4.57 23.99
C PRO A 19 27.71 3.39 23.07
N GLY A 20 28.94 2.89 23.17
CA GLY A 20 29.39 1.74 22.37
C GLY A 20 28.39 0.57 22.40
N TRP A 21 28.30 -0.20 21.30
CA TRP A 21 27.27 -1.22 21.00
C TRP A 21 25.90 -0.96 21.66
N SER A 22 24.98 -0.37 20.90
CA SER A 22 23.60 -0.24 21.39
C SER A 22 23.03 -1.62 21.76
N GLN A 23 22.21 -1.69 22.82
CA GLN A 23 21.30 -2.83 22.96
C GLN A 23 20.48 -2.98 21.67
N GLU A 24 20.12 -4.22 21.33
CA GLU A 24 19.16 -4.49 20.26
C GLU A 24 17.92 -3.62 20.47
N GLN A 25 17.56 -2.86 19.44
CA GLN A 25 16.37 -2.04 19.42
C GLN A 25 15.23 -2.92 18.92
N ALA A 26 14.29 -3.21 19.83
CA ALA A 26 12.97 -3.75 19.52
C ALA A 26 12.19 -2.73 18.68
N THR A 27 11.47 -3.19 17.66
CA THR A 27 10.71 -2.34 16.75
C THR A 27 9.21 -2.43 16.99
N GLY A 28 8.74 -3.45 17.71
CA GLY A 28 7.34 -3.84 17.83
C GLY A 28 6.80 -4.57 16.60
N THR A 29 7.61 -4.74 15.55
CA THR A 29 7.16 -5.24 14.25
C THR A 29 7.46 -6.73 14.11
N VAL A 30 6.44 -7.55 13.87
CA VAL A 30 6.58 -8.99 13.61
C VAL A 30 6.26 -9.25 12.14
N PRO A 31 7.24 -9.60 11.29
CA PRO A 31 6.98 -9.95 9.90
C PRO A 31 6.03 -11.14 9.78
N VAL A 32 5.14 -11.09 8.79
CA VAL A 32 4.22 -12.19 8.50
C VAL A 32 5.02 -13.34 7.89
N VAL A 33 4.92 -14.51 8.51
CA VAL A 33 5.59 -15.72 8.02
C VAL A 33 4.98 -16.11 6.67
N TYR A 34 5.85 -16.46 5.70
CA TYR A 34 5.52 -16.80 4.31
C TYR A 34 5.22 -15.63 3.37
N ASP A 35 5.22 -14.39 3.87
CA ASP A 35 5.14 -13.19 3.02
C ASP A 35 6.49 -12.49 2.89
N TRP A 36 6.73 -11.88 1.74
CA TRP A 36 7.87 -11.00 1.55
C TRP A 36 7.69 -9.74 2.39
N THR A 37 8.68 -9.44 3.22
CA THR A 37 8.74 -8.20 4.00
C THR A 37 9.97 -7.42 3.59
N HIS A 38 9.79 -6.21 3.06
CA HIS A 38 10.90 -5.33 2.77
C HIS A 38 11.34 -4.61 4.04
N VAL A 39 12.64 -4.62 4.34
CA VAL A 39 13.21 -3.97 5.53
C VAL A 39 14.33 -3.01 5.12
N ALA A 40 14.23 -1.74 5.51
CA ALA A 40 15.28 -0.74 5.32
C ALA A 40 15.69 -0.09 6.64
N LEU A 41 16.95 -0.28 7.03
CA LEU A 41 17.57 0.43 8.15
C LEU A 41 18.35 1.64 7.63
N VAL A 42 17.93 2.84 8.01
CA VAL A 42 18.56 4.11 7.66
C VAL A 42 19.23 4.68 8.90
N TYR A 43 20.45 5.18 8.74
CA TYR A 43 21.12 5.99 9.76
C TYR A 43 21.86 7.15 9.12
N GLY A 44 21.70 8.34 9.69
CA GLY A 44 22.41 9.52 9.23
C GLY A 44 21.81 10.82 9.74
N LEU A 45 22.27 11.93 9.18
CA LEU A 45 21.67 13.23 9.40
C LEU A 45 20.39 13.34 8.56
N ILE A 46 19.24 13.21 9.21
CA ILE A 46 17.92 13.23 8.61
C ILE A 46 17.18 14.42 9.21
N ASP A 47 16.71 15.35 8.37
CA ASP A 47 15.99 16.56 8.80
C ASP A 47 16.72 17.41 9.86
N GLY A 48 18.06 17.42 9.79
CA GLY A 48 18.92 18.18 10.69
C GLY A 48 19.23 17.49 12.04
N ALA A 49 18.74 16.27 12.26
CA ALA A 49 19.03 15.46 13.43
C ALA A 49 19.72 14.14 13.04
N MET A 50 20.66 13.68 13.87
CA MET A 50 21.28 12.36 13.68
C MET A 50 20.34 11.29 14.24
N GLU A 51 19.91 10.34 13.42
CA GLU A 51 18.87 9.38 13.79
C GLU A 51 19.08 8.03 13.11
N SER A 52 18.59 6.96 13.75
CA SER A 52 18.27 5.70 13.07
C SER A 52 16.77 5.60 12.83
N LYS A 53 16.41 5.18 11.63
CA LYS A 53 15.04 4.90 11.22
C LYS A 53 14.98 3.49 10.63
N LEU A 54 14.06 2.66 11.10
CA LEU A 54 13.74 1.38 10.47
C LEU A 54 12.44 1.53 9.71
N TYR A 55 12.44 1.08 8.46
CA TYR A 55 11.27 1.03 7.62
C TYR A 55 10.90 -0.41 7.29
N VAL A 56 9.60 -0.73 7.36
CA VAL A 56 9.04 -2.02 6.92
C VAL A 56 8.03 -1.74 5.83
N ASN A 57 8.18 -2.41 4.68
CA ASN A 57 7.39 -2.18 3.47
C ASN A 57 7.32 -0.69 3.05
N GLY A 58 8.39 0.07 3.34
CA GLY A 58 8.49 1.50 3.06
C GLY A 58 7.89 2.41 4.12
N MET A 59 7.27 1.87 5.17
CA MET A 59 6.66 2.62 6.28
C MET A 59 7.61 2.73 7.48
N LEU A 60 7.62 3.87 8.18
CA LEU A 60 8.50 4.10 9.32
C LEU A 60 7.98 3.36 10.56
N GLU A 61 8.72 2.35 11.02
CA GLU A 61 8.36 1.54 12.19
C GLU A 61 9.05 2.02 13.46
N SER A 62 10.32 2.40 13.35
CA SER A 62 11.13 2.76 14.51
C SER A 62 11.96 3.98 14.19
N ARG A 63 12.01 4.92 15.14
CA ARG A 63 12.86 6.11 15.10
C ARG A 63 13.55 6.29 16.43
N VAL A 64 14.87 6.27 16.40
CA VAL A 64 15.70 6.46 17.60
C VAL A 64 16.70 7.57 17.35
N ALA A 65 16.80 8.49 18.31
CA ALA A 65 17.79 9.56 18.27
C ALA A 65 19.21 8.94 18.27
N GLY A 66 20.01 9.32 17.29
CA GLY A 66 21.37 8.86 17.11
C GLY A 66 22.39 9.90 17.57
N THR A 67 23.60 9.43 17.86
CA THR A 67 24.75 10.28 18.14
C THR A 67 25.99 9.77 17.41
N GLY A 68 26.81 10.70 16.91
CA GLY A 68 28.12 10.38 16.33
C GLY A 68 28.08 9.74 14.95
N SER A 69 29.16 9.05 14.61
CA SER A 69 29.31 8.29 13.36
C SER A 69 29.15 6.79 13.65
N ILE A 70 28.70 6.03 12.65
CA ILE A 70 28.75 4.56 12.73
C ILE A 70 30.21 4.15 12.84
N GLY A 71 30.53 3.41 13.89
CA GLY A 71 31.87 2.89 14.15
C GLY A 71 31.91 1.37 14.02
N ASP A 72 33.13 0.84 14.13
CA ASP A 72 33.38 -0.57 14.30
C ASP A 72 33.86 -0.80 15.74
N ALA A 73 33.02 -1.48 16.50
CA ALA A 73 33.26 -1.74 17.91
C ALA A 73 33.91 -3.12 18.15
N THR A 74 34.05 -3.94 17.11
CA THR A 74 34.70 -5.26 17.16
C THR A 74 35.62 -5.45 15.94
N PRO A 75 36.74 -4.70 15.83
CA PRO A 75 37.60 -4.71 14.64
C PRO A 75 38.38 -6.00 14.40
N ALA A 76 38.25 -6.96 15.31
CA ALA A 76 38.83 -8.28 15.15
C ALA A 76 37.86 -9.26 14.45
N ASP A 77 36.58 -8.90 14.36
CA ASP A 77 35.48 -9.69 13.80
C ASP A 77 34.93 -9.02 12.51
N ASP A 78 35.84 -8.63 11.62
CA ASP A 78 35.52 -7.94 10.37
C ASP A 78 35.00 -8.91 9.31
N GLY A 79 33.67 -9.04 9.23
CA GLY A 79 32.98 -9.79 8.19
C GLY A 79 31.61 -9.21 7.87
N PHE A 80 31.25 -9.15 6.59
CA PHE A 80 29.88 -8.94 6.16
C PHE A 80 29.22 -10.31 5.95
N SER A 81 28.09 -10.54 6.59
CA SER A 81 27.38 -11.82 6.52
C SER A 81 25.89 -11.59 6.35
N VAL A 82 25.28 -12.46 5.57
CA VAL A 82 23.85 -12.47 5.25
C VAL A 82 23.34 -13.86 5.58
N GLY A 83 22.16 -13.95 6.20
CA GLY A 83 21.56 -15.24 6.59
C GLY A 83 22.12 -15.87 7.87
N ALA A 84 23.32 -15.51 8.33
CA ALA A 84 23.82 -15.90 9.65
C ALA A 84 24.89 -14.93 10.16
N GLY A 85 24.98 -14.77 11.48
CA GLY A 85 26.10 -14.06 12.12
C GLY A 85 27.42 -14.85 12.04
N PRO A 86 28.57 -14.25 12.41
CA PRO A 86 29.90 -14.85 12.26
C PRO A 86 30.10 -16.20 12.97
N SER A 87 29.34 -16.48 14.02
CA SER A 87 29.39 -17.74 14.77
C SER A 87 28.51 -18.85 14.19
N ALA A 88 27.67 -18.55 13.20
CA ALA A 88 26.67 -19.44 12.58
C ALA A 88 25.70 -20.13 13.57
N ALA A 89 25.59 -19.65 14.82
CA ALA A 89 24.83 -20.32 15.88
C ALA A 89 23.31 -20.10 15.78
N THR A 90 22.88 -19.05 15.07
CA THR A 90 21.47 -18.64 14.91
C THR A 90 21.23 -18.22 13.46
N PRO A 91 21.11 -19.18 12.53
CA PRO A 91 20.82 -18.88 11.13
C PRO A 91 19.39 -18.32 10.98
N PHE A 92 19.22 -17.43 10.01
CA PHE A 92 17.92 -17.01 9.53
C PHE A 92 17.28 -18.15 8.74
N ASP A 93 16.06 -18.53 9.12
CA ASP A 93 15.27 -19.55 8.44
C ASP A 93 14.20 -18.85 7.59
N GLY A 94 14.54 -18.60 6.32
CA GLY A 94 13.67 -17.87 5.40
C GLY A 94 14.38 -17.55 4.08
N LEU A 95 13.66 -16.85 3.20
CA LEU A 95 14.17 -16.37 1.93
C LEU A 95 14.67 -14.92 2.06
N ILE A 96 15.77 -14.60 1.38
CA ILE A 96 16.31 -13.23 1.26
C ILE A 96 16.47 -12.95 -0.22
N ASP A 97 16.08 -11.75 -0.63
CA ASP A 97 16.21 -11.25 -1.99
C ASP A 97 16.55 -9.74 -1.91
N SER A 98 17.14 -9.20 -2.97
CA SER A 98 17.25 -7.76 -3.24
C SER A 98 17.96 -6.97 -2.13
N LEU A 99 19.14 -7.45 -1.72
CA LEU A 99 19.95 -6.83 -0.68
C LEU A 99 20.74 -5.64 -1.23
N ARG A 100 20.63 -4.47 -0.58
CA ARG A 100 21.26 -3.22 -1.04
C ARG A 100 21.97 -2.49 0.10
N LEU A 101 23.11 -1.88 -0.22
CA LEU A 101 23.89 -1.05 0.71
C LEU A 101 24.09 0.35 0.14
N TRP A 102 23.83 1.36 0.95
CA TRP A 102 23.94 2.77 0.58
C TRP A 102 24.90 3.52 1.52
N SER A 103 25.66 4.47 0.98
CA SER A 103 26.59 5.35 1.71
C SER A 103 25.95 6.66 2.17
N ARG A 104 24.64 6.80 1.99
CA ARG A 104 23.85 7.97 2.41
C ARG A 104 22.51 7.49 2.99
N PRO A 105 21.88 8.28 3.87
CA PRO A 105 20.50 8.01 4.22
C PRO A 105 19.62 8.14 2.98
N LEU A 106 18.75 7.15 2.78
CA LEU A 106 17.64 7.25 1.84
C LEU A 106 16.47 7.93 2.54
N SER A 107 15.76 8.77 1.81
CA SER A 107 14.44 9.23 2.23
C SER A 107 13.45 8.08 2.18
N GLN A 108 12.34 8.20 2.93
CA GLN A 108 11.26 7.21 2.87
C GLN A 108 10.72 7.03 1.45
N LEU A 109 10.60 8.12 0.69
CA LEU A 109 10.15 8.07 -0.71
C LEU A 109 11.10 7.27 -1.60
N GLU A 110 12.42 7.43 -1.43
CA GLU A 110 13.41 6.64 -2.16
C GLU A 110 13.37 5.16 -1.79
N ILE A 111 13.05 4.84 -0.54
CA ILE A 111 12.85 3.45 -0.09
C ILE A 111 11.61 2.85 -0.74
N ILE A 112 10.49 3.58 -0.73
CA ILE A 112 9.22 3.16 -1.33
C ILE A 112 9.37 2.95 -2.84
N ALA A 113 9.96 3.91 -3.56
CA ALA A 113 10.21 3.82 -4.99
C ALA A 113 11.12 2.64 -5.35
N GLY A 114 11.99 2.23 -4.42
CA GLY A 114 12.89 1.10 -4.58
C GLY A 114 12.31 -0.26 -4.21
N LEU A 115 11.13 -0.37 -3.58
CA LEU A 115 10.63 -1.63 -3.00
C LEU A 115 10.69 -2.82 -3.97
N ASN A 116 10.22 -2.60 -5.20
CA ASN A 116 10.10 -3.65 -6.22
C ASN A 116 10.93 -3.35 -7.49
N VAL A 117 11.85 -2.39 -7.41
CA VAL A 117 12.64 -1.90 -8.55
C VAL A 117 14.13 -1.96 -8.22
N ASP A 118 14.92 -2.54 -9.11
CA ASP A 118 16.37 -2.63 -8.93
C ASP A 118 17.04 -1.29 -9.21
N PRO A 119 17.93 -0.83 -8.30
CA PRO A 119 18.61 0.44 -8.48
C PRO A 119 19.61 0.33 -9.63
N SER A 120 19.71 1.39 -10.43
CA SER A 120 20.80 1.53 -11.40
C SER A 120 22.15 1.50 -10.67
N ALA A 121 23.16 0.87 -11.27
CA ALA A 121 24.55 0.90 -10.76
C ALA A 121 25.11 2.34 -10.63
N ALA A 122 24.52 3.32 -11.34
CA ALA A 122 24.87 4.73 -11.24
C ALA A 122 24.08 5.50 -10.16
N ALA A 123 23.21 4.84 -9.39
CA ALA A 123 22.40 5.48 -8.37
C ALA A 123 23.28 6.14 -7.30
N ALA A 124 23.00 7.41 -7.01
CA ALA A 124 23.83 8.21 -6.14
C ALA A 124 23.89 7.60 -4.73
N GLY A 125 25.10 7.24 -4.28
CA GLY A 125 25.33 6.67 -2.96
C GLY A 125 25.05 5.17 -2.84
N LEU A 126 24.69 4.47 -3.92
CA LEU A 126 24.67 3.00 -3.90
C LEU A 126 26.11 2.50 -3.75
N GLN A 127 26.33 1.48 -2.94
CA GLN A 127 27.63 0.85 -2.74
C GLN A 127 27.65 -0.57 -3.28
N ALA A 128 26.66 -1.38 -2.91
CA ALA A 128 26.53 -2.75 -3.34
C ALA A 128 25.05 -3.13 -3.49
N SER A 129 24.76 -4.05 -4.40
CA SER A 129 23.43 -4.59 -4.67
C SER A 129 23.54 -6.04 -5.10
N TRP A 130 22.83 -6.95 -4.42
CA TRP A 130 22.74 -8.36 -4.78
C TRP A 130 21.28 -8.73 -5.02
N ARG A 131 20.96 -9.17 -6.23
CA ARG A 131 19.60 -9.55 -6.64
C ARG A 131 19.24 -11.01 -6.40
N PHE A 132 20.22 -11.85 -6.08
CA PHE A 132 20.01 -13.30 -5.86
C PHE A 132 19.46 -14.08 -7.07
N ASP A 133 19.46 -13.46 -8.26
CA ASP A 133 18.91 -13.99 -9.53
C ASP A 133 19.78 -15.05 -10.23
N GLU A 134 21.01 -15.32 -9.77
CA GLU A 134 21.88 -16.23 -10.50
C GLU A 134 21.34 -17.67 -10.51
N VAL A 135 21.44 -18.31 -11.66
CA VAL A 135 20.83 -19.64 -11.89
C VAL A 135 21.75 -20.80 -11.52
N ASP A 136 23.04 -20.53 -11.31
CA ASP A 136 24.07 -21.50 -10.92
C ASP A 136 25.23 -20.86 -10.13
N GLY A 137 26.04 -21.69 -9.47
CA GLY A 137 27.24 -21.27 -8.72
C GLY A 137 27.02 -20.88 -7.25
N ASP A 138 28.14 -20.80 -6.51
CA ASP A 138 28.19 -20.47 -5.08
C ASP A 138 28.49 -18.97 -4.83
N THR A 139 28.27 -18.13 -5.84
CA THR A 139 28.62 -16.70 -5.83
C THR A 139 27.38 -15.89 -6.15
N LEU A 140 27.07 -14.92 -5.28
CA LEU A 140 26.10 -13.86 -5.53
C LEU A 140 26.86 -12.66 -6.06
N VAL A 141 26.52 -12.22 -7.26
CA VAL A 141 27.24 -11.15 -7.96
C VAL A 141 26.76 -9.80 -7.44
N ASP A 142 27.69 -8.89 -7.17
CA ASP A 142 27.34 -7.50 -6.89
C ASP A 142 27.05 -6.76 -8.20
N ASP A 143 25.78 -6.44 -8.43
CA ASP A 143 25.32 -5.60 -9.53
C ASP A 143 25.58 -4.10 -9.28
N GLY A 144 26.04 -3.75 -8.08
CA GLY A 144 26.39 -2.41 -7.66
C GLY A 144 27.81 -1.97 -8.05
N PRO A 145 28.17 -0.71 -7.72
CA PRO A 145 29.44 -0.13 -8.14
C PRO A 145 30.68 -0.71 -7.43
N SER A 146 30.53 -1.46 -6.34
CA SER A 146 31.68 -1.98 -5.60
C SER A 146 32.31 -3.23 -6.21
N GLY A 147 31.52 -4.04 -6.94
CA GLY A 147 31.95 -5.33 -7.49
C GLY A 147 32.33 -6.34 -6.40
N ILE A 148 31.71 -6.26 -5.22
CA ILE A 148 32.00 -7.14 -4.08
C ILE A 148 31.05 -8.34 -4.11
N ASP A 149 31.47 -9.42 -4.75
CA ASP A 149 30.68 -10.64 -4.78
C ASP A 149 30.63 -11.35 -3.42
N LEU A 150 29.48 -11.94 -3.07
CA LEU A 150 29.32 -12.75 -1.86
C LEU A 150 29.48 -14.24 -2.19
N ALA A 151 30.23 -14.96 -1.36
CA ALA A 151 30.36 -16.42 -1.47
C ALA A 151 29.42 -17.11 -0.48
N LEU A 152 28.57 -18.02 -0.96
CA LEU A 152 27.53 -18.71 -0.19
C LEU A 152 28.08 -19.69 0.89
N ASN A 153 29.39 -19.96 0.91
CA ASN A 153 30.00 -21.03 1.72
C ASN A 153 31.16 -20.58 2.65
N ALA A 154 31.37 -19.27 2.87
CA ALA A 154 32.55 -18.78 3.61
C ALA A 154 32.50 -18.99 5.13
N ALA A 155 31.36 -19.41 5.70
CA ALA A 155 31.14 -19.52 7.16
C ALA A 155 31.25 -20.95 7.73
N GLY A 156 31.93 -21.89 7.06
CA GLY A 156 32.25 -23.20 7.64
C GLY A 156 31.08 -24.18 7.84
N ALA A 157 29.89 -23.87 7.33
CA ALA A 157 28.76 -24.78 7.28
C ALA A 157 28.87 -25.67 6.03
N GLY A 158 28.89 -27.00 6.20
CA GLY A 158 29.11 -27.97 5.13
C GLY A 158 27.98 -28.14 4.11
N ALA A 159 27.11 -27.14 3.91
CA ALA A 159 26.04 -27.15 2.91
C ALA A 159 25.69 -25.72 2.48
N SER A 160 25.51 -25.53 1.17
CA SER A 160 25.01 -24.28 0.58
C SER A 160 23.50 -24.14 0.79
N PRO A 161 22.96 -22.92 0.96
CA PRO A 161 21.52 -22.70 1.03
C PRO A 161 20.82 -23.15 -0.27
N GLU A 162 19.58 -23.63 -0.15
CA GLU A 162 18.75 -24.04 -1.29
C GLU A 162 18.30 -22.80 -2.08
N ARG A 163 18.73 -22.66 -3.34
CA ARG A 163 18.31 -21.57 -4.23
C ARG A 163 16.96 -21.90 -4.86
N VAL A 164 15.96 -21.03 -4.68
CA VAL A 164 14.63 -21.15 -5.29
C VAL A 164 14.57 -20.25 -6.53
N VAL A 165 14.67 -20.84 -7.72
CA VAL A 165 14.81 -20.14 -9.03
C VAL A 165 13.47 -19.57 -9.56
N SER A 166 12.46 -19.38 -8.71
CA SER A 166 11.15 -18.84 -9.12
C SER A 166 10.76 -17.54 -8.41
N GLY A 167 11.72 -16.84 -7.83
CA GLY A 167 11.51 -15.55 -7.16
C GLY A 167 11.46 -14.38 -8.13
N ARG A 168 10.35 -14.21 -8.87
CA ARG A 168 9.78 -12.88 -9.20
C ARG A 168 8.39 -13.08 -9.81
N ILE A 169 7.44 -13.47 -8.97
CA ILE A 169 6.06 -13.09 -9.21
C ILE A 169 5.93 -11.73 -8.54
N VAL A 170 5.61 -10.69 -9.31
CA VAL A 170 5.15 -9.41 -8.75
C VAL A 170 3.83 -9.72 -8.05
N SER A 171 3.91 -10.15 -6.80
CA SER A 171 2.75 -10.34 -5.92
C SER A 171 2.38 -8.96 -5.39
N GLY A 172 1.61 -8.25 -6.21
CA GLY A 172 1.00 -6.97 -5.87
C GLY A 172 -0.39 -7.13 -5.26
N GLY A 173 -0.83 -6.11 -4.52
CA GLY A 173 -2.21 -5.99 -4.05
C GLY A 173 -3.12 -5.48 -5.16
N SER A 174 -4.44 -5.46 -4.94
CA SER A 174 -5.38 -4.77 -5.84
C SER A 174 -6.45 -4.07 -5.01
N LEU A 175 -7.04 -3.01 -5.56
CA LEU A 175 -8.08 -2.26 -4.87
C LEU A 175 -9.45 -2.86 -5.13
N TYR A 176 -10.09 -3.37 -4.08
CA TYR A 176 -11.46 -3.88 -4.13
C TYR A 176 -12.51 -2.77 -3.99
N MET A 177 -13.46 -2.75 -4.92
CA MET A 177 -14.63 -1.88 -4.93
C MET A 177 -15.89 -2.75 -4.97
N ASP A 178 -16.81 -2.59 -4.02
CA ASP A 178 -17.98 -3.49 -3.92
C ASP A 178 -19.21 -3.04 -4.71
N GLY A 179 -19.12 -1.90 -5.41
CA GLY A 179 -20.23 -1.35 -6.19
C GLY A 179 -21.41 -0.83 -5.38
N SER A 180 -21.31 -0.72 -4.05
CA SER A 180 -22.35 -0.13 -3.22
C SER A 180 -22.24 1.41 -3.19
N PRO A 181 -23.32 2.14 -2.86
CA PRO A 181 -23.27 3.59 -2.66
C PRO A 181 -22.37 4.01 -1.48
N ASP A 182 -22.07 3.07 -0.59
CA ASP A 182 -21.38 3.31 0.70
C ASP A 182 -19.86 3.05 0.61
N HIS A 183 -19.37 2.52 -0.52
CA HIS A 183 -17.94 2.33 -0.77
C HIS A 183 -17.35 3.42 -1.68
N ALA A 184 -16.12 3.80 -1.36
CA ALA A 184 -15.52 4.99 -1.90
C ALA A 184 -14.53 4.76 -3.02
N ALA A 185 -14.54 5.70 -3.95
CA ALA A 185 -13.46 5.88 -4.90
C ALA A 185 -12.18 6.36 -4.20
N VAL A 186 -11.01 6.08 -4.78
CA VAL A 186 -9.77 6.77 -4.38
C VAL A 186 -9.90 8.22 -4.79
N LEU A 187 -9.89 9.12 -3.81
CA LEU A 187 -9.75 10.55 -4.02
C LEU A 187 -8.26 10.86 -4.14
N VAL A 188 -7.86 11.62 -5.15
CA VAL A 188 -6.49 12.12 -5.24
C VAL A 188 -6.49 13.63 -4.96
N PRO A 189 -6.38 14.06 -3.68
CA PRO A 189 -6.64 15.43 -3.27
C PRO A 189 -5.60 16.44 -3.79
N GLU A 190 -4.37 16.01 -4.05
CA GLU A 190 -3.30 16.87 -4.60
C GLU A 190 -3.45 17.19 -6.09
N LEU A 191 -4.50 16.67 -6.76
CA LEU A 191 -4.71 16.81 -8.19
C LEU A 191 -5.62 17.97 -8.64
N GLN A 192 -5.98 18.87 -7.73
CA GLN A 192 -6.86 20.00 -8.06
C GLN A 192 -6.26 20.92 -9.14
N ASP A 193 -4.94 21.15 -9.15
CA ASP A 193 -4.30 22.11 -10.08
C ASP A 193 -3.16 21.53 -10.95
N GLY A 194 -2.73 20.28 -10.72
CA GLY A 194 -1.45 19.78 -11.24
C GLY A 194 -1.50 18.75 -12.38
N LEU A 195 -2.63 18.08 -12.63
CA LEU A 195 -2.77 17.04 -13.66
C LEU A 195 -3.63 17.55 -14.81
N ILE A 196 -2.99 18.29 -15.71
CA ILE A 196 -3.66 18.96 -16.83
C ILE A 196 -3.25 18.29 -18.14
N MET A 197 -4.23 17.70 -18.80
CA MET A 197 -4.07 17.15 -20.15
C MET A 197 -4.58 18.18 -21.15
N THR A 198 -3.86 18.41 -22.25
CA THR A 198 -4.23 19.43 -23.23
C THR A 198 -4.53 18.85 -24.60
N ASN A 199 -3.55 18.25 -25.27
CA ASN A 199 -3.73 17.76 -26.65
C ASN A 199 -3.58 16.25 -26.78
N ALA A 200 -3.12 15.57 -25.72
CA ALA A 200 -2.95 14.15 -25.70
C ALA A 200 -3.16 13.60 -24.28
N LEU A 201 -3.50 12.32 -24.18
CA LEU A 201 -3.81 11.61 -22.94
C LEU A 201 -3.69 10.11 -23.17
N THR A 202 -3.18 9.36 -22.20
CA THR A 202 -3.42 7.91 -22.09
C THR A 202 -3.87 7.56 -20.67
N LEU A 203 -4.94 6.78 -20.54
CA LEU A 203 -5.42 6.19 -19.29
C LEU A 203 -5.25 4.67 -19.40
N GLU A 204 -4.69 4.02 -18.38
CA GLU A 204 -4.54 2.56 -18.33
C GLU A 204 -4.94 2.03 -16.95
N ALA A 205 -5.49 0.82 -16.89
CA ALA A 205 -5.75 0.08 -15.66
C ALA A 205 -5.93 -1.41 -15.94
N TRP A 206 -5.50 -2.26 -15.01
CA TRP A 206 -6.01 -3.62 -14.89
C TRP A 206 -7.32 -3.60 -14.10
N VAL A 207 -8.35 -4.28 -14.60
CA VAL A 207 -9.63 -4.40 -13.90
C VAL A 207 -10.14 -5.82 -13.88
N HIS A 208 -10.81 -6.20 -12.79
CA HIS A 208 -11.54 -7.45 -12.66
C HIS A 208 -12.96 -7.16 -12.14
N PRO A 209 -13.90 -6.84 -13.04
CA PRO A 209 -15.28 -6.53 -12.66
C PRO A 209 -15.93 -7.75 -12.00
N ARG A 210 -16.70 -7.56 -10.93
CA ARG A 210 -17.52 -8.62 -10.31
C ARG A 210 -19.02 -8.42 -10.52
N GLY A 211 -19.39 -7.26 -11.05
CA GLY A 211 -20.76 -6.93 -11.36
C GLY A 211 -20.89 -5.71 -12.28
N PRO A 212 -22.12 -5.21 -12.46
CA PRO A 212 -22.44 -4.16 -13.43
C PRO A 212 -21.99 -2.76 -13.01
N GLY A 213 -21.52 -2.57 -11.76
CA GLY A 213 -21.33 -1.27 -11.14
C GLY A 213 -22.63 -0.71 -10.55
N SER A 214 -22.54 0.41 -9.82
CA SER A 214 -23.66 0.90 -9.01
C SER A 214 -24.75 1.64 -9.80
N ASN A 215 -24.49 2.02 -11.06
CA ASN A 215 -25.49 2.65 -11.92
C ASN A 215 -26.13 1.65 -12.89
N PRO A 216 -27.46 1.48 -12.89
CA PRO A 216 -28.14 0.51 -13.76
C PRO A 216 -28.15 0.91 -15.25
N THR A 217 -27.81 2.16 -15.59
CA THR A 217 -27.79 2.66 -16.98
C THR A 217 -26.36 2.83 -17.49
N PHE A 218 -25.46 3.33 -16.65
CA PHE A 218 -24.11 3.72 -17.06
C PHE A 218 -22.98 2.91 -16.38
N GLY A 219 -23.33 1.94 -15.54
CA GLY A 219 -22.41 1.04 -14.86
C GLY A 219 -21.48 1.75 -13.88
N GLY A 220 -20.21 1.37 -13.87
CA GLY A 220 -19.19 1.84 -12.93
C GLY A 220 -18.01 2.54 -13.61
N MET A 221 -17.48 3.59 -12.98
CA MET A 221 -16.30 4.32 -13.47
C MET A 221 -15.01 3.67 -12.96
N ILE A 222 -14.09 3.38 -13.88
CA ILE A 222 -12.75 2.88 -13.55
C ILE A 222 -11.88 4.05 -13.09
N LEU A 223 -11.90 5.15 -13.86
CA LEU A 223 -11.21 6.38 -13.54
C LEU A 223 -11.99 7.57 -14.11
N SER A 224 -12.07 8.67 -13.35
CA SER A 224 -12.77 9.88 -13.79
C SER A 224 -12.13 11.14 -13.21
N LYS A 225 -11.73 12.08 -14.07
CA LYS A 225 -11.55 13.49 -13.72
C LYS A 225 -12.75 14.25 -14.28
N GLU A 226 -13.71 14.54 -13.41
CA GLU A 226 -15.01 15.08 -13.82
C GLU A 226 -14.85 16.38 -14.60
N GLY A 227 -15.55 16.48 -15.73
CA GLY A 227 -15.46 17.63 -16.62
C GLY A 227 -14.33 17.56 -17.64
N GLU A 228 -13.36 16.65 -17.51
CA GLU A 228 -12.19 16.58 -18.41
C GLU A 228 -12.11 15.25 -19.16
N TYR A 229 -11.99 14.12 -18.45
CA TYR A 229 -11.90 12.79 -19.05
C TYR A 229 -12.39 11.70 -18.09
N SER A 230 -12.98 10.64 -18.65
CA SER A 230 -13.39 9.47 -17.88
C SER A 230 -13.28 8.17 -18.69
N LEU A 231 -13.08 7.07 -17.97
CA LEU A 231 -13.08 5.70 -18.47
C LEU A 231 -13.90 4.82 -17.53
N GLY A 232 -14.79 4.01 -18.10
CA GLY A 232 -15.73 3.22 -17.35
C GLY A 232 -16.21 1.97 -18.08
N ARG A 233 -17.02 1.20 -17.36
CA ARG A 233 -17.64 -0.04 -17.83
C ARG A 233 -19.15 0.04 -17.66
N MET A 234 -19.89 -0.22 -18.73
CA MET A 234 -21.35 -0.26 -18.74
C MET A 234 -21.88 -1.52 -18.03
N PRO A 235 -23.17 -1.58 -17.66
CA PRO A 235 -23.77 -2.76 -17.02
C PRO A 235 -23.73 -4.03 -17.89
N ASP A 236 -23.70 -3.86 -19.22
CA ASP A 236 -23.54 -4.95 -20.20
C ASP A 236 -22.08 -5.28 -20.50
N GLY A 237 -21.16 -4.64 -19.79
CA GLY A 237 -19.72 -4.83 -19.88
C GLY A 237 -19.01 -4.00 -20.93
N ARG A 238 -19.72 -3.23 -21.76
CA ARG A 238 -19.07 -2.40 -22.79
C ARG A 238 -18.21 -1.28 -22.19
N VAL A 239 -17.08 -1.01 -22.82
CA VAL A 239 -16.23 0.12 -22.43
C VAL A 239 -16.92 1.43 -22.82
N ASN A 240 -16.96 2.38 -21.88
CA ASN A 240 -17.39 3.74 -22.14
C ASN A 240 -16.33 4.75 -21.69
N PHE A 241 -16.32 5.92 -22.34
CA PHE A 241 -15.41 7.01 -21.98
C PHE A 241 -16.04 8.36 -22.30
N ALA A 242 -15.47 9.44 -21.76
CA ALA A 242 -15.76 10.80 -22.17
C ALA A 242 -14.47 11.62 -22.18
N ILE A 243 -14.37 12.59 -23.10
CA ILE A 243 -13.27 13.57 -23.16
C ILE A 243 -13.89 14.92 -23.48
N ALA A 244 -13.65 15.94 -22.65
CA ALA A 244 -14.16 17.29 -22.85
C ALA A 244 -13.35 18.05 -23.90
N ASN A 245 -13.48 17.63 -25.16
CA ASN A 245 -12.83 18.26 -26.30
C ASN A 245 -13.86 18.97 -27.20
N SER A 246 -13.48 19.35 -28.43
CA SER A 246 -14.41 19.97 -29.38
C SER A 246 -15.30 18.97 -30.11
N SER A 247 -14.83 17.73 -30.26
CA SER A 247 -15.56 16.60 -30.84
C SER A 247 -14.96 15.30 -30.28
N PRO A 248 -15.75 14.43 -29.63
CA PRO A 248 -17.20 14.45 -29.50
C PRO A 248 -17.74 15.46 -28.46
N GLY A 249 -16.88 16.09 -27.66
CA GLY A 249 -17.28 16.91 -26.51
C GLY A 249 -17.50 16.08 -25.25
N TRP A 250 -17.86 16.76 -24.15
CA TRP A 250 -18.16 16.11 -22.86
C TRP A 250 -19.47 15.31 -22.93
N THR A 251 -19.38 14.13 -23.54
CA THR A 251 -20.47 13.17 -23.74
C THR A 251 -19.91 11.77 -23.59
N THR A 252 -20.73 10.86 -23.05
CA THR A 252 -20.37 9.45 -22.93
C THR A 252 -20.39 8.81 -24.31
N VAL A 253 -19.23 8.34 -24.75
CA VAL A 253 -19.06 7.49 -25.92
C VAL A 253 -19.05 6.04 -25.46
N MET A 254 -19.83 5.20 -26.14
CA MET A 254 -19.87 3.75 -25.92
C MET A 254 -19.17 3.05 -27.09
N THR A 255 -18.29 2.11 -26.75
CA THR A 255 -17.73 1.15 -27.70
C THR A 255 -18.64 -0.07 -27.83
N ASP A 256 -18.34 -0.98 -28.76
CA ASP A 256 -18.98 -2.30 -28.81
C ASP A 256 -18.17 -3.38 -28.08
N ASP A 257 -16.98 -3.03 -27.57
CA ASP A 257 -16.03 -3.93 -26.92
C ASP A 257 -16.34 -4.10 -25.44
N VAL A 258 -16.24 -5.34 -24.98
CA VAL A 258 -16.70 -5.76 -23.66
C VAL A 258 -15.52 -6.16 -22.79
N ILE A 259 -15.48 -5.60 -21.57
CA ILE A 259 -14.68 -6.13 -20.46
C ILE A 259 -15.55 -7.17 -19.74
N PRO A 260 -15.22 -8.47 -19.79
CA PRO A 260 -16.00 -9.51 -19.14
C PRO A 260 -15.99 -9.40 -17.61
N GLU A 261 -17.03 -9.91 -16.96
CA GLU A 261 -17.01 -10.07 -15.49
C GLU A 261 -16.18 -11.28 -15.09
N ASN A 262 -15.61 -11.21 -13.89
CA ASN A 262 -14.82 -12.24 -13.25
C ASN A 262 -13.56 -12.67 -14.04
N GLN A 263 -12.99 -11.71 -14.78
CA GLN A 263 -11.78 -11.89 -15.55
C GLN A 263 -10.95 -10.62 -15.45
N TRP A 264 -9.64 -10.78 -15.24
CA TRP A 264 -8.71 -9.66 -15.36
C TRP A 264 -8.63 -9.24 -16.83
N THR A 265 -8.76 -7.94 -17.06
CA THR A 265 -8.58 -7.33 -18.38
C THR A 265 -7.85 -6.02 -18.21
N HIS A 266 -6.78 -5.81 -18.97
CA HIS A 266 -6.14 -4.51 -19.06
C HIS A 266 -6.94 -3.65 -20.03
N VAL A 267 -7.33 -2.44 -19.63
CA VAL A 267 -7.97 -1.47 -20.51
C VAL A 267 -7.09 -0.23 -20.64
N ALA A 268 -6.90 0.24 -21.88
CA ALA A 268 -6.28 1.52 -22.14
C ALA A 268 -7.10 2.39 -23.09
N LEU A 269 -7.12 3.71 -22.82
CA LEU A 269 -7.71 4.74 -23.67
C LEU A 269 -6.62 5.74 -24.06
N THR A 270 -6.38 5.95 -25.35
CA THR A 270 -5.48 7.01 -25.84
C THR A 270 -6.26 8.07 -26.59
N TYR A 271 -5.89 9.34 -26.43
CA TYR A 271 -6.38 10.44 -27.24
C TYR A 271 -5.24 11.26 -27.81
N ASP A 272 -5.29 11.53 -29.11
CA ASP A 272 -4.36 12.42 -29.82
C ASP A 272 -5.16 13.42 -30.67
N ALA A 273 -5.22 14.68 -30.23
CA ALA A 273 -5.91 15.75 -30.95
C ALA A 273 -5.26 16.10 -32.29
N GLY A 274 -3.96 15.82 -32.47
CA GLY A 274 -3.22 16.06 -33.69
C GLY A 274 -3.45 14.97 -34.74
N ALA A 275 -3.55 13.70 -34.30
CA ALA A 275 -3.93 12.57 -35.15
C ALA A 275 -5.43 12.56 -35.46
N GLY A 276 -6.26 13.12 -34.58
CA GLY A 276 -7.70 13.17 -34.74
C GLY A 276 -8.41 11.91 -34.23
N GLU A 277 -7.77 11.16 -33.33
CA GLU A 277 -8.19 9.81 -32.95
C GLU A 277 -8.28 9.60 -31.43
N ILE A 278 -9.27 8.82 -31.03
CA ILE A 278 -9.42 8.22 -29.71
C ILE A 278 -9.38 6.70 -29.92
N ASN A 279 -8.50 6.00 -29.24
CA ASN A 279 -8.32 4.55 -29.38
C ASN A 279 -8.54 3.84 -28.05
N VAL A 280 -9.19 2.69 -28.08
CA VAL A 280 -9.38 1.80 -26.93
C VAL A 280 -8.64 0.50 -27.17
N TYR A 281 -7.92 0.04 -26.15
CA TYR A 281 -7.17 -1.20 -26.17
C TYR A 281 -7.64 -2.11 -25.03
N LEU A 282 -7.75 -3.39 -25.31
CA LEU A 282 -7.96 -4.45 -24.31
C LEU A 282 -6.80 -5.45 -24.39
N ASP A 283 -6.18 -5.76 -23.26
CA ASP A 283 -5.03 -6.69 -23.15
C ASP A 283 -3.91 -6.40 -24.17
N GLY A 284 -3.61 -5.11 -24.34
CA GLY A 284 -2.58 -4.64 -25.27
C GLY A 284 -3.00 -4.56 -26.75
N VAL A 285 -4.22 -4.98 -27.10
CA VAL A 285 -4.73 -5.03 -28.48
C VAL A 285 -5.69 -3.88 -28.75
N LEU A 286 -5.53 -3.18 -29.88
CA LEU A 286 -6.46 -2.15 -30.33
C LEU A 286 -7.81 -2.77 -30.70
N VAL A 287 -8.89 -2.33 -30.06
CA VAL A 287 -10.25 -2.86 -30.27
C VAL A 287 -11.23 -1.84 -30.86
N ASP A 288 -11.09 -0.55 -30.53
CA ASP A 288 -11.96 0.52 -31.06
C ASP A 288 -11.13 1.76 -31.44
N THR A 289 -11.57 2.46 -32.50
CA THR A 289 -11.07 3.77 -32.92
C THR A 289 -12.25 4.69 -33.19
N ARG A 290 -12.23 5.88 -32.58
CA ARG A 290 -13.19 6.96 -32.81
C ARG A 290 -12.49 8.23 -33.26
N ALA A 291 -13.21 9.07 -34.00
CA ALA A 291 -12.75 10.42 -34.30
C ALA A 291 -12.79 11.28 -33.02
N GLY A 292 -11.73 12.04 -32.77
CA GLY A 292 -11.66 13.00 -31.67
C GLY A 292 -10.81 14.21 -32.04
N SER A 293 -11.24 15.43 -31.68
CA SER A 293 -10.50 16.64 -32.02
C SER A 293 -10.63 17.76 -30.99
N GLY A 294 -9.64 18.65 -30.99
CA GLY A 294 -9.58 19.83 -30.12
C GLY A 294 -8.86 19.57 -28.81
N SER A 295 -8.49 20.63 -28.10
CA SER A 295 -7.88 20.50 -26.79
C SER A 295 -8.87 19.92 -25.79
N ILE A 296 -8.39 19.08 -24.87
CA ILE A 296 -9.08 18.72 -23.64
C ILE A 296 -9.25 20.02 -22.84
N GLY A 297 -10.48 20.30 -22.46
CA GLY A 297 -10.87 21.38 -21.57
C GLY A 297 -11.60 20.82 -20.36
N ASP A 298 -12.31 21.71 -19.67
CA ASP A 298 -13.02 21.37 -18.44
C ASP A 298 -14.46 21.87 -18.52
N ALA A 299 -15.41 20.93 -18.66
CA ALA A 299 -16.84 21.20 -18.72
C ALA A 299 -17.45 21.46 -17.33
N HIS A 300 -16.76 21.09 -16.25
CA HIS A 300 -17.24 21.13 -14.86
C HIS A 300 -16.13 21.57 -13.91
N ALA A 301 -15.60 22.79 -14.09
CA ALA A 301 -14.46 23.31 -13.32
C ALA A 301 -14.62 23.42 -11.80
N ALA A 302 -15.83 23.25 -11.28
CA ALA A 302 -16.08 23.14 -9.83
C ALA A 302 -15.87 21.71 -9.29
N ASP A 303 -15.75 20.72 -10.17
CA ASP A 303 -15.86 19.28 -9.88
C ASP A 303 -14.55 18.52 -10.21
N ALA A 304 -13.43 19.22 -10.47
CA ALA A 304 -12.20 18.72 -11.12
C ALA A 304 -11.37 17.63 -10.38
N GLN A 305 -11.96 16.92 -9.41
CA GLN A 305 -11.31 15.83 -8.69
C GLN A 305 -11.10 14.61 -9.58
N LEU A 306 -9.87 14.08 -9.59
CA LEU A 306 -9.60 12.75 -10.11
C LEU A 306 -10.07 11.71 -9.10
N ARG A 307 -10.77 10.69 -9.60
CA ARG A 307 -11.22 9.53 -8.83
C ARG A 307 -10.92 8.23 -9.55
N ILE A 308 -10.57 7.20 -8.78
CA ILE A 308 -10.42 5.81 -9.25
C ILE A 308 -11.55 4.98 -8.63
N GLY A 309 -12.24 4.17 -9.42
CA GLY A 309 -13.40 3.37 -9.02
C GLY A 309 -14.71 4.15 -8.81
N GLY A 310 -14.77 5.42 -9.24
CA GLY A 310 -15.98 6.24 -9.19
C GLY A 310 -15.78 7.62 -9.80
N ARG A 311 -16.74 8.53 -9.61
CA ARG A 311 -16.67 9.93 -10.07
C ARG A 311 -17.15 10.92 -9.01
N TYR A 312 -16.76 12.19 -9.15
CA TYR A 312 -17.11 13.26 -8.19
C TYR A 312 -18.62 13.37 -7.95
N ARG A 313 -19.41 13.39 -9.02
CA ARG A 313 -20.86 13.55 -8.95
C ARG A 313 -21.62 12.37 -8.34
N ASP A 314 -20.94 11.29 -7.96
CA ASP A 314 -21.56 10.23 -7.17
C ASP A 314 -21.97 10.73 -5.78
N GLU A 315 -21.19 11.65 -5.19
CA GLU A 315 -21.53 12.34 -3.95
C GLU A 315 -22.76 13.26 -4.10
N ILE A 316 -23.16 13.55 -5.35
CA ILE A 316 -24.31 14.39 -5.71
C ILE A 316 -25.40 13.55 -6.43
N GLY A 317 -25.37 12.22 -6.33
CA GLY A 317 -26.49 11.34 -6.68
C GLY A 317 -26.47 10.70 -8.07
N THR A 318 -25.34 10.71 -8.80
CA THR A 318 -25.22 9.96 -10.08
C THR A 318 -24.83 8.48 -9.92
N ASN A 319 -24.26 8.10 -8.76
CA ASN A 319 -23.95 6.75 -8.31
C ASN A 319 -23.42 5.80 -9.41
N GLN A 320 -22.16 5.97 -9.85
CA GLN A 320 -21.43 5.17 -10.83
C GLN A 320 -20.13 4.57 -10.25
N LYS A 321 -20.23 3.89 -9.11
CA LYS A 321 -19.14 3.15 -8.48
C LYS A 321 -18.81 1.89 -9.27
N PHE A 322 -17.52 1.61 -9.40
CA PHE A 322 -17.05 0.35 -9.95
C PHE A 322 -17.34 -0.80 -8.98
N ASP A 323 -17.67 -1.97 -9.53
CA ASP A 323 -17.82 -3.21 -8.76
C ASP A 323 -16.80 -4.22 -9.27
N GLY A 324 -15.71 -4.40 -8.53
CA GLY A 324 -14.60 -5.26 -8.91
C GLY A 324 -13.26 -4.82 -8.33
N LEU A 325 -12.19 -5.42 -8.85
CA LEU A 325 -10.82 -5.08 -8.50
C LEU A 325 -10.24 -4.12 -9.53
N ILE A 326 -9.41 -3.18 -9.09
CA ILE A 326 -8.62 -2.28 -9.94
C ILE A 326 -7.15 -2.39 -9.52
N ASP A 327 -6.26 -2.44 -10.50
CA ASP A 327 -4.82 -2.55 -10.31
C ASP A 327 -4.08 -1.74 -11.39
N GLU A 328 -2.81 -1.40 -11.16
CA GLU A 328 -1.89 -0.86 -12.18
C GLU A 328 -2.45 0.36 -12.94
N VAL A 329 -3.04 1.32 -12.23
CA VAL A 329 -3.66 2.51 -12.82
C VAL A 329 -2.58 3.50 -13.24
N ARG A 330 -2.57 3.87 -14.52
CA ARG A 330 -1.59 4.80 -15.10
C ARG A 330 -2.28 5.94 -15.83
N VAL A 331 -1.71 7.13 -15.70
CA VAL A 331 -2.17 8.33 -16.39
C VAL A 331 -0.98 9.00 -17.07
N TRP A 332 -1.11 9.28 -18.37
CA TRP A 332 -0.06 9.85 -19.19
C TRP A 332 -0.52 11.14 -19.87
N SER A 333 0.41 12.09 -20.02
CA SER A 333 0.23 13.34 -20.77
C SER A 333 0.48 13.23 -22.27
N LEU A 334 0.69 12.00 -22.77
CA LEU A 334 0.89 11.69 -24.18
C LEU A 334 -0.02 10.54 -24.63
N ALA A 335 -0.27 10.48 -25.93
CA ALA A 335 -0.94 9.35 -26.56
C ALA A 335 0.10 8.25 -26.80
N ARG A 336 0.03 7.16 -26.03
CA ARG A 336 0.93 6.01 -26.20
C ARG A 336 0.60 5.29 -27.50
N SER A 337 1.62 4.80 -28.21
CA SER A 337 1.40 4.05 -29.43
C SER A 337 0.86 2.65 -29.13
N ALA A 338 0.18 2.04 -30.11
CA ALA A 338 -0.26 0.65 -29.99
C ALA A 338 0.90 -0.31 -29.66
N ALA A 339 2.11 -0.04 -30.16
CA ALA A 339 3.29 -0.84 -29.86
C ALA A 339 3.76 -0.67 -28.41
N ASP A 340 3.72 0.55 -27.88
CA ASP A 340 4.10 0.82 -26.48
C ASP A 340 3.13 0.15 -25.50
N ILE A 341 1.83 0.21 -25.78
CA ILE A 341 0.79 -0.41 -24.96
C ILE A 341 0.94 -1.94 -25.01
N ALA A 342 1.05 -2.53 -26.20
CA ALA A 342 1.23 -3.97 -26.35
C ALA A 342 2.51 -4.49 -25.65
N ALA A 343 3.57 -3.69 -25.59
CA ALA A 343 4.82 -4.07 -24.96
C ALA A 343 4.79 -4.00 -23.42
N SER A 344 3.88 -3.23 -22.84
CA SER A 344 3.97 -2.87 -21.41
C SER A 344 2.68 -2.99 -20.61
N TYR A 345 1.59 -3.49 -21.20
CA TYR A 345 0.30 -3.59 -20.50
C TYR A 345 0.36 -4.53 -19.28
N ASP A 346 1.20 -5.57 -19.34
CA ASP A 346 1.41 -6.56 -18.25
C ASP A 346 2.82 -6.45 -17.63
N ALA A 347 3.41 -5.27 -17.66
CA ALA A 347 4.75 -5.02 -17.11
C ALA A 347 4.75 -3.80 -16.20
N VAL A 348 5.52 -3.85 -15.12
CA VAL A 348 5.80 -2.68 -14.28
C VAL A 348 6.55 -1.64 -15.11
N ILE A 349 6.09 -0.40 -15.05
CA ILE A 349 6.67 0.72 -15.81
C ILE A 349 7.74 1.41 -14.95
N ASP A 350 8.86 1.79 -15.57
CA ASP A 350 9.82 2.70 -14.95
C ASP A 350 9.14 4.05 -14.69
N PRO A 351 9.01 4.51 -13.44
CA PRO A 351 8.31 5.75 -13.15
C PRO A 351 8.94 6.99 -13.79
N ALA A 352 10.22 6.93 -14.18
CA ALA A 352 10.92 8.02 -14.83
C ALA A 352 10.62 8.17 -16.33
N VAL A 353 9.75 7.31 -16.92
CA VAL A 353 9.38 7.43 -18.34
C VAL A 353 8.69 8.77 -18.60
N ALA A 354 9.17 9.47 -19.62
CA ALA A 354 8.64 10.77 -20.00
C ALA A 354 7.13 10.69 -20.32
N GLY A 355 6.37 11.62 -19.74
CA GLY A 355 4.93 11.74 -19.94
C GLY A 355 4.07 10.84 -19.05
N LEU A 356 4.66 10.04 -18.15
CA LEU A 356 3.91 9.39 -17.06
C LEU A 356 3.63 10.43 -15.98
N GLU A 357 2.35 10.74 -15.78
CA GLU A 357 1.92 11.79 -14.85
C GLU A 357 1.42 11.23 -13.52
N ALA A 358 0.95 9.98 -13.49
CA ALA A 358 0.61 9.25 -12.28
C ALA A 358 0.60 7.73 -12.52
N TYR A 359 0.97 6.95 -11.50
CA TYR A 359 1.02 5.50 -11.53
C TYR A 359 0.74 4.90 -10.15
N TRP A 360 -0.45 4.34 -9.95
CA TRP A 360 -0.84 3.63 -8.72
C TRP A 360 -0.81 2.13 -8.96
N ARG A 361 0.06 1.43 -8.23
CA ARG A 361 0.21 -0.03 -8.29
C ARG A 361 -0.64 -0.78 -7.29
N PHE A 362 -1.10 -0.12 -6.22
CA PHE A 362 -1.88 -0.77 -5.16
C PHE A 362 -1.16 -1.96 -4.49
N ASP A 363 0.17 -1.88 -4.45
CA ASP A 363 1.07 -2.89 -3.86
C ASP A 363 1.33 -2.66 -2.37
N GLU A 364 0.90 -1.51 -1.82
CA GLU A 364 1.41 -0.98 -0.56
C GLU A 364 0.73 -1.56 0.71
N GLY A 365 -0.02 -2.65 0.55
CA GLY A 365 -0.73 -3.33 1.64
C GLY A 365 -2.00 -2.60 2.09
N PRO A 366 -2.64 -3.03 3.20
CA PRO A 366 -3.89 -2.46 3.71
C PRO A 366 -3.68 -1.06 4.31
N THR A 367 -3.65 -0.03 3.47
CA THR A 367 -3.57 1.38 3.91
C THR A 367 -4.72 2.20 3.33
N ALA A 368 -5.04 3.33 3.97
CA ALA A 368 -5.96 4.31 3.38
C ALA A 368 -5.27 5.22 2.34
N LEU A 369 -3.95 5.09 2.15
CA LEU A 369 -3.11 5.96 1.34
C LEU A 369 -2.42 5.16 0.22
N PHE A 370 -2.79 5.44 -1.02
CA PHE A 370 -2.25 4.78 -2.21
C PHE A 370 -1.17 5.65 -2.86
N PHE A 371 0.02 5.10 -3.02
CA PHE A 371 1.14 5.91 -3.49
C PHE A 371 1.19 5.95 -5.03
N ASP A 372 1.15 7.16 -5.57
CA ASP A 372 1.63 7.41 -6.93
C ASP A 372 3.15 7.20 -7.01
N SER A 373 3.56 6.20 -7.77
CA SER A 373 4.96 5.83 -8.03
C SER A 373 5.65 6.80 -8.99
N SER A 374 4.92 7.65 -9.71
CA SER A 374 5.49 8.64 -10.63
C SER A 374 6.29 9.73 -9.88
N PRO A 375 7.22 10.43 -10.55
CA PRO A 375 7.94 11.56 -9.97
C PRO A 375 7.04 12.70 -9.48
N ALA A 376 5.78 12.74 -9.92
CA ALA A 376 4.83 13.74 -9.49
C ALA A 376 4.23 13.44 -8.10
N ALA A 377 4.37 12.21 -7.59
CA ALA A 377 4.01 11.79 -6.25
C ALA A 377 2.58 12.17 -5.82
N ARG A 378 1.61 12.06 -6.75
CA ARG A 378 0.20 12.42 -6.56
C ARG A 378 -0.54 11.32 -5.80
N HIS A 379 -0.24 11.16 -4.51
CA HIS A 379 -0.78 10.08 -3.71
C HIS A 379 -2.31 10.18 -3.56
N GLY A 380 -2.98 9.04 -3.64
CA GLY A 380 -4.42 8.89 -3.46
C GLY A 380 -4.77 8.56 -2.01
N LEU A 381 -5.96 8.96 -1.59
CA LEU A 381 -6.58 8.61 -0.31
C LEU A 381 -7.89 7.87 -0.60
N LEU A 382 -8.18 6.78 0.09
CA LEU A 382 -9.50 6.14 0.01
C LEU A 382 -10.56 7.15 0.52
N GLY A 383 -11.61 7.43 -0.27
CA GLY A 383 -12.71 8.26 0.22
C GLY A 383 -13.41 7.57 1.41
N SER A 384 -13.94 8.35 2.36
CA SER A 384 -14.69 7.88 3.54
C SER A 384 -14.13 6.63 4.27
N GLY A 385 -13.05 6.85 5.06
CA GLY A 385 -12.47 5.97 6.09
C GLY A 385 -13.22 4.69 6.50
N ARG A 386 -13.11 3.62 5.71
CA ARG A 386 -13.45 2.23 6.08
C ARG A 386 -12.41 1.26 5.49
N PRO A 387 -12.09 0.15 6.17
CA PRO A 387 -10.96 -0.70 5.80
C PRO A 387 -11.18 -1.52 4.51
N TRP A 388 -10.06 -1.74 3.82
CA TRP A 388 -9.85 -2.53 2.61
C TRP A 388 -9.83 -4.03 2.92
N GLU A 389 -10.25 -4.86 1.96
CA GLU A 389 -9.99 -6.30 1.97
C GLU A 389 -8.93 -6.62 0.92
N SER A 390 -7.90 -7.41 1.28
CA SER A 390 -6.92 -7.97 0.36
C SER A 390 -7.48 -9.19 -0.38
N PRO A 391 -7.70 -9.18 -1.70
CA PRO A 391 -7.69 -10.40 -2.47
C PRO A 391 -6.25 -10.61 -2.95
N ALA A 392 -5.58 -11.58 -2.34
CA ALA A 392 -4.36 -12.16 -2.89
C ALA A 392 -4.56 -12.45 -4.39
N ARG A 393 -3.55 -12.21 -5.21
CA ARG A 393 -3.44 -12.79 -6.57
C ARG A 393 -3.55 -14.31 -6.46
N ALA A 394 -4.77 -14.83 -6.47
CA ALA A 394 -5.04 -16.24 -6.69
C ALA A 394 -5.19 -16.44 -8.19
N ASP A 395 -4.31 -17.28 -8.72
CA ASP A 395 -4.42 -17.93 -10.02
C ASP A 395 -5.89 -18.22 -10.37
N ALA A 396 -6.32 -17.75 -11.55
CA ALA A 396 -7.72 -17.73 -12.03
C ALA A 396 -8.34 -19.13 -12.26
N THR A 397 -7.78 -20.17 -11.65
CA THR A 397 -8.24 -21.56 -11.69
C THR A 397 -9.04 -21.98 -10.45
N LEU A 398 -9.16 -21.12 -9.42
CA LEU A 398 -9.84 -21.48 -8.15
C LEU A 398 -11.17 -20.76 -7.86
N LEU A 399 -11.69 -19.92 -8.76
CA LEU A 399 -12.94 -19.15 -8.56
C LEU A 399 -14.25 -19.95 -8.80
N GLY A 400 -14.22 -21.27 -8.62
CA GLY A 400 -15.37 -22.14 -8.87
C GLY A 400 -16.20 -22.52 -7.65
N ALA A 401 -15.81 -22.17 -6.42
CA ALA A 401 -16.27 -22.95 -5.27
C ALA A 401 -16.60 -22.20 -3.98
N TYR A 402 -17.07 -20.94 -3.97
CA TYR A 402 -17.56 -20.35 -2.71
C TYR A 402 -18.83 -19.51 -2.93
N SER A 403 -19.96 -20.21 -3.00
CA SER A 403 -21.30 -19.63 -2.87
C SER A 403 -21.85 -19.95 -1.48
N SER A 404 -22.20 -18.87 -0.76
CA SER A 404 -23.14 -18.79 0.37
C SER A 404 -23.12 -19.93 1.40
N SER A 405 -22.52 -19.69 2.58
CA SER A 405 -23.16 -19.86 3.91
C SER A 405 -22.16 -20.00 5.06
N LEU A 406 -22.62 -19.54 6.25
CA LEU A 406 -22.18 -19.84 7.64
C LEU A 406 -21.09 -18.89 8.21
N LEU A 407 -21.36 -18.09 9.26
CA LEU A 407 -21.66 -18.46 10.67
C LEU A 407 -20.62 -19.45 11.25
N GLN A 408 -19.58 -18.89 11.88
CA GLN A 408 -18.63 -19.40 12.91
C GLN A 408 -18.42 -20.93 13.12
N PRO A 409 -17.22 -21.37 13.58
CA PRO A 409 -15.85 -21.16 13.07
C PRO A 409 -15.15 -22.52 12.80
N VAL A 410 -13.84 -22.48 12.50
CA VAL A 410 -12.80 -23.52 12.77
C VAL A 410 -12.25 -24.35 11.60
N CYS A 411 -10.96 -24.09 11.34
CA CYS A 411 -9.89 -24.93 10.80
C CYS A 411 -10.16 -25.92 9.66
N SER A 412 -9.51 -25.66 8.51
CA SER A 412 -8.92 -26.72 7.69
C SER A 412 -7.73 -26.20 6.89
N GLY A 413 -6.54 -26.73 7.18
CA GLY A 413 -5.31 -26.45 6.42
C GLY A 413 -4.11 -25.95 7.24
N GLY A 414 -4.31 -25.48 8.48
CA GLY A 414 -3.21 -25.20 9.41
C GLY A 414 -2.85 -23.73 9.66
N VAL A 415 -3.73 -22.75 9.41
CA VAL A 415 -3.51 -21.37 9.87
C VAL A 415 -4.80 -20.84 10.51
N CYS A 416 -4.73 -20.41 11.78
CA CYS A 416 -5.80 -19.70 12.49
C CYS A 416 -5.62 -18.19 12.26
N ALA A 417 -6.71 -17.43 12.10
CA ALA A 417 -6.66 -16.03 12.45
C ALA A 417 -6.51 -15.95 13.98
N LEU A 418 -5.52 -15.20 14.47
CA LEU A 418 -5.36 -14.95 15.91
C LEU A 418 -6.59 -14.15 16.41
N ASP A 419 -7.03 -14.52 17.61
CA ASP A 419 -8.04 -13.85 18.44
C ASP A 419 -7.46 -13.90 19.86
N THR A 420 -6.64 -12.90 20.18
CA THR A 420 -5.74 -12.84 21.34
C THR A 420 -6.51 -12.68 22.63
N ASP A 421 -7.63 -11.97 22.62
CA ASP A 421 -8.45 -11.73 23.81
C ASP A 421 -9.72 -12.59 23.90
N GLY A 422 -10.04 -13.34 22.83
CA GLY A 422 -11.04 -14.39 22.80
C GLY A 422 -12.48 -13.88 22.65
N ASP A 423 -12.67 -12.70 22.05
CA ASP A 423 -13.98 -12.05 21.93
C ASP A 423 -14.74 -12.38 20.63
N ASN A 424 -14.13 -13.19 19.75
CA ASN A 424 -14.57 -13.57 18.41
C ASN A 424 -14.47 -12.48 17.34
N VAL A 425 -13.74 -11.41 17.61
CA VAL A 425 -13.18 -10.50 16.62
C VAL A 425 -11.74 -10.92 16.40
N SER A 426 -11.32 -11.01 15.15
CA SER A 426 -9.92 -11.36 14.88
C SER A 426 -9.03 -10.19 15.23
N ASP A 427 -7.82 -10.45 15.73
CA ASP A 427 -6.76 -9.46 15.97
C ASP A 427 -6.49 -8.54 14.79
N TYR A 428 -6.84 -8.93 13.57
CA TYR A 428 -6.68 -8.13 12.35
C TYR A 428 -7.80 -7.11 12.12
N THR A 429 -8.89 -7.24 12.85
CA THR A 429 -10.08 -6.36 12.78
C THR A 429 -10.43 -5.74 14.13
N ASP A 430 -9.77 -6.19 15.19
CA ASP A 430 -10.08 -5.87 16.58
C ASP A 430 -9.53 -4.50 17.00
N ASN A 431 -10.43 -3.54 17.23
CA ASN A 431 -10.06 -2.22 17.71
C ASN A 431 -9.62 -2.20 19.19
N CYS A 432 -9.65 -3.33 19.89
CA CYS A 432 -8.97 -3.56 21.17
C CYS A 432 -8.38 -4.98 21.27
N SER A 433 -7.53 -5.41 20.33
CA SER A 433 -6.87 -6.74 20.21
C SER A 433 -6.33 -7.46 21.47
N ALA A 434 -6.22 -6.81 22.62
CA ALA A 434 -5.80 -7.41 23.88
C ALA A 434 -6.87 -7.29 24.99
N SER A 435 -8.07 -6.82 24.68
CA SER A 435 -9.14 -6.52 25.63
C SER A 435 -10.49 -6.72 24.95
N ALA A 436 -11.08 -7.89 25.24
CA ALA A 436 -12.30 -8.39 24.63
C ALA A 436 -13.42 -7.34 24.56
N ASN A 437 -13.72 -6.87 23.35
CA ASN A 437 -14.74 -5.88 23.05
C ASN A 437 -15.49 -6.23 21.76
N SER A 438 -16.22 -7.35 21.77
CA SER A 438 -16.88 -7.90 20.56
C SER A 438 -17.87 -6.94 19.86
N GLY A 439 -18.27 -5.85 20.53
CA GLY A 439 -19.09 -4.78 19.97
C GLY A 439 -18.31 -3.73 19.17
N GLN A 440 -16.98 -3.74 19.25
CA GLN A 440 -16.04 -2.90 18.50
C GLN A 440 -16.40 -1.41 18.56
N GLN A 441 -16.95 -0.96 19.68
CA GLN A 441 -17.42 0.41 19.84
C GLN A 441 -16.22 1.36 19.88
N ASP A 442 -16.17 2.26 18.92
CA ASP A 442 -15.21 3.36 18.80
C ASP A 442 -16.03 4.63 18.53
N SER A 443 -16.09 5.50 19.53
CA SER A 443 -17.02 6.64 19.56
C SER A 443 -16.44 7.92 18.99
N ASP A 444 -15.12 8.08 18.97
CA ASP A 444 -14.42 9.23 18.38
C ASP A 444 -13.74 8.90 17.04
N PHE A 445 -13.85 7.65 16.59
CA PHE A 445 -13.41 7.12 15.30
C PHE A 445 -11.93 7.29 15.08
N ASP A 446 -11.17 7.19 16.16
CA ASP A 446 -9.73 7.32 16.08
C ASP A 446 -9.07 5.98 15.70
N GLY A 447 -9.77 4.85 15.87
CA GLY A 447 -9.33 3.50 15.56
C GLY A 447 -9.02 2.65 16.80
N TYR A 448 -8.99 3.21 18.00
CA TYR A 448 -9.00 2.44 19.25
C TYR A 448 -10.44 2.28 19.75
N GLY A 449 -10.80 1.09 20.21
CA GLY A 449 -12.11 0.89 20.82
C GLY A 449 -12.18 1.58 22.18
N ASN A 450 -13.35 2.09 22.55
CA ASN A 450 -13.57 2.77 23.83
C ASN A 450 -13.09 1.93 25.02
N LEU A 451 -13.13 0.60 24.93
CA LEU A 451 -12.69 -0.27 26.02
C LEU A 451 -11.19 -0.14 26.31
N CYS A 452 -10.37 0.13 25.29
CA CYS A 452 -8.92 0.27 25.37
C CYS A 452 -8.45 1.71 25.07
N ASP A 453 -9.36 2.67 24.98
CA ASP A 453 -9.06 4.07 24.72
C ASP A 453 -9.60 5.00 25.80
N SER A 454 -8.69 5.48 26.66
CA SER A 454 -8.97 6.52 27.63
C SER A 454 -8.25 7.84 27.31
N ASP A 455 -7.69 7.99 26.11
CA ASP A 455 -6.94 9.18 25.63
C ASP A 455 -7.89 10.13 24.88
N PHE A 456 -8.83 10.72 25.61
CA PHE A 456 -9.93 11.51 25.05
C PHE A 456 -9.50 12.81 24.35
N ASP A 457 -8.26 13.26 24.54
CA ASP A 457 -7.71 14.43 23.84
C ASP A 457 -6.75 14.07 22.69
N GLY A 458 -6.54 12.78 22.42
CA GLY A 458 -5.72 12.26 21.32
C GLY A 458 -4.25 12.63 21.44
N SER A 459 -3.74 12.76 22.67
CA SER A 459 -2.35 13.13 22.94
C SER A 459 -1.34 11.99 22.77
N GLY A 460 -1.85 10.75 22.61
CA GLY A 460 -1.13 9.50 22.54
C GLY A 460 -0.88 8.84 23.90
N PHE A 461 -1.34 9.43 25.02
CA PHE A 461 -1.15 8.88 26.37
C PHE A 461 -2.22 9.36 27.35
N VAL A 462 -2.81 8.40 28.08
CA VAL A 462 -3.80 8.69 29.12
C VAL A 462 -3.17 9.42 30.30
N ASN A 463 -3.58 10.66 30.56
CA ASN A 463 -2.96 11.54 31.54
C ASN A 463 -3.99 12.38 32.33
N PHE A 464 -3.52 13.42 33.01
CA PHE A 464 -4.38 14.26 33.86
C PHE A 464 -5.40 15.09 33.06
N ALA A 465 -5.13 15.41 31.79
CA ALA A 465 -6.09 16.07 30.91
C ALA A 465 -7.31 15.17 30.66
N ASP A 466 -7.07 13.89 30.38
CA ASP A 466 -8.12 12.88 30.20
C ASP A 466 -8.92 12.64 31.48
N LEU A 467 -8.25 12.65 32.64
CA LEU A 467 -8.94 12.54 33.93
C LEU A 467 -9.89 13.72 34.17
N VAL A 468 -9.54 14.91 33.69
CA VAL A 468 -10.40 16.10 33.78
C VAL A 468 -11.60 15.93 32.83
N TYR A 469 -11.37 15.47 31.60
CA TYR A 469 -12.44 15.14 30.66
C TYR A 469 -13.40 14.09 31.24
N PHE A 470 -12.88 12.93 31.65
CA PHE A 470 -13.63 11.82 32.23
C PHE A 470 -14.46 12.25 33.44
N LYS A 471 -13.88 13.00 34.38
CA LYS A 471 -14.60 13.54 35.55
C LYS A 471 -15.74 14.47 35.17
N SER A 472 -15.60 15.22 34.08
CA SER A 472 -16.67 16.10 33.58
C SER A 472 -17.85 15.34 33.00
N LYS A 473 -17.62 14.09 32.55
CA LYS A 473 -18.62 13.18 31.98
C LYS A 473 -19.16 12.16 32.98
N PHE A 474 -18.56 12.03 34.15
CA PHE A 474 -19.02 11.11 35.19
C PHE A 474 -20.48 11.39 35.57
N GLY A 475 -21.34 10.38 35.44
CA GLY A 475 -22.77 10.52 35.69
C GLY A 475 -23.61 10.88 34.45
N THR A 476 -23.03 10.80 33.24
CA THR A 476 -23.70 11.12 31.97
C THR A 476 -23.76 9.91 31.03
N THR A 477 -24.33 10.06 29.83
CA THR A 477 -24.38 9.04 28.77
C THR A 477 -23.44 9.38 27.61
N ASP A 478 -22.31 10.02 27.92
CA ASP A 478 -21.30 10.39 26.93
C ASP A 478 -20.66 9.13 26.33
N ALA A 479 -20.79 8.94 25.02
CA ALA A 479 -20.44 7.69 24.37
C ALA A 479 -18.93 7.41 24.31
N ALA A 480 -18.07 8.44 24.42
CA ALA A 480 -16.62 8.26 24.43
C ALA A 480 -16.12 7.89 25.83
N ALA A 481 -16.67 8.53 26.88
CA ALA A 481 -16.31 8.23 28.26
C ALA A 481 -16.99 6.97 28.85
N ASP A 482 -17.92 6.35 28.11
CA ASP A 482 -18.60 5.08 28.44
C ASP A 482 -17.77 3.90 27.89
N LEU A 483 -16.66 3.62 28.59
CA LEU A 483 -15.61 2.69 28.16
C LEU A 483 -16.09 1.23 28.14
N ASP A 484 -17.00 0.87 29.07
CA ASP A 484 -17.56 -0.50 29.11
C ASP A 484 -18.83 -0.67 28.25
N SER A 485 -19.25 0.39 27.53
CA SER A 485 -20.45 0.42 26.69
C SER A 485 -21.74 0.04 27.43
N SER A 486 -21.82 0.31 28.74
CA SER A 486 -23.03 0.07 29.53
C SER A 486 -24.15 1.08 29.29
N GLY A 487 -23.86 2.17 28.56
CA GLY A 487 -24.76 3.28 28.27
C GLY A 487 -24.66 4.42 29.28
N PHE A 488 -23.71 4.38 30.22
CA PHE A 488 -23.56 5.41 31.26
C PHE A 488 -22.17 5.42 31.91
N VAL A 489 -21.56 6.60 31.96
CA VAL A 489 -20.24 6.84 32.55
C VAL A 489 -20.29 6.74 34.08
N GLY A 490 -19.76 5.64 34.63
CA GLY A 490 -19.84 5.30 36.04
C GLY A 490 -18.55 4.78 36.67
N PHE A 491 -18.70 4.12 37.82
CA PHE A 491 -17.57 3.52 38.53
C PHE A 491 -16.87 2.39 37.76
N PRO A 492 -17.54 1.55 36.97
CA PRO A 492 -16.88 0.59 36.09
C PRO A 492 -15.92 1.25 35.10
N ASP A 493 -16.34 2.32 34.43
CA ASP A 493 -15.48 3.09 33.51
C ASP A 493 -14.31 3.72 34.24
N LEU A 494 -14.50 4.19 35.48
CA LEU A 494 -13.39 4.71 36.29
C LEU A 494 -12.35 3.63 36.61
N VAL A 495 -12.73 2.36 36.70
CA VAL A 495 -11.78 1.26 36.90
C VAL A 495 -10.97 1.03 35.62
N LEU A 496 -11.62 1.04 34.45
CA LEU A 496 -10.96 0.92 33.14
C LEU A 496 -9.99 2.10 32.88
N PHE A 497 -10.47 3.33 33.07
CA PHE A 497 -9.67 4.55 32.95
C PHE A 497 -8.39 4.49 33.82
N ARG A 498 -8.52 4.01 35.07
CA ARG A 498 -7.37 3.90 35.99
C ARG A 498 -6.38 2.82 35.59
N ALA A 499 -6.82 1.78 34.89
CA ALA A 499 -5.95 0.72 34.40
C ALA A 499 -5.07 1.22 33.24
N GLN A 500 -5.57 2.19 32.46
CA GLN A 500 -4.88 2.75 31.29
C GLN A 500 -4.08 4.02 31.62
N PHE A 501 -4.24 4.61 32.80
CA PHE A 501 -3.55 5.85 33.18
C PHE A 501 -2.02 5.74 33.10
N GLY A 502 -1.41 6.57 32.26
CA GLY A 502 0.04 6.58 31.97
C GLY A 502 0.48 5.63 30.85
N ALA A 503 -0.46 4.98 30.16
CA ALA A 503 -0.22 4.14 29.00
C ALA A 503 -0.81 4.78 27.72
N PRO A 504 -0.30 4.41 26.53
CA PRO A 504 -0.98 4.72 25.28
C PRO A 504 -2.30 3.93 25.15
N PRO A 505 -3.26 4.39 24.34
CA PRO A 505 -4.45 3.63 24.00
C PRO A 505 -4.14 2.37 23.17
N GLY A 506 -5.05 1.40 23.16
CA GLY A 506 -4.90 0.13 22.43
C GLY A 506 -4.23 -1.00 23.24
N PRO A 507 -3.67 -2.02 22.56
CA PRO A 507 -3.44 -2.14 21.12
C PRO A 507 -4.72 -2.36 20.29
N SER A 508 -4.73 -1.85 19.05
CA SER A 508 -5.82 -1.97 18.08
C SER A 508 -5.27 -2.38 16.71
N ALA A 509 -6.06 -3.15 15.96
CA ALA A 509 -5.81 -3.51 14.56
C ALA A 509 -6.02 -2.35 13.58
N GLN A 510 -6.84 -1.36 13.95
CA GLN A 510 -7.36 -0.33 13.04
C GLN A 510 -6.64 1.03 13.16
N LYS A 511 -5.70 1.20 14.11
CA LYS A 511 -4.89 2.43 14.23
C LYS A 511 -3.50 2.31 13.58
N PRO A 512 -3.02 3.38 12.91
CA PRO A 512 -1.79 3.44 12.11
C PRO A 512 -0.48 3.50 12.92
#